data_AF-A0A804LKP0-F1
#
_entry.id   AF-A0A804LKP0-F1
#
_cell.length_a   1.000
_cell.length_b   1.000
_cell.length_c   1.000
_cell.angle_alpha   90.00
_cell.angle_beta   90.00
_cell.angle_gamma   90.00
#
_symmetry.space_group_name_H-M   'P 1'
#
loop_
_entity.id
_entity.type
_entity.pdbx_description
1 polymer ?
#
loop_
_entity_poly.entity_id
_entity_poly.type
_entity_poly.pdbx_seq_one_letter_code
_entity_poly.pdbx_strand_id
1 'polypeptide(L)'
;MNNCFNSGINKIFVMTQFNSASLNRHIHRTYLGGGINFTDGSVEVLAATQMPGEAAGWFQGTADAVRKFIWVLEDYYKHKAIEHILILSGDQLYRMDYMELVQKQSMG
;
A
#
# COMPACT_ATOMS: atom_id res chain seq x y z
N MET A 1 6.31 5.68 -3.35
CA MET A 1 5.63 4.91 -4.40
C MET A 1 6.49 4.69 -5.64
N ASN A 2 7.29 5.67 -6.11
CA ASN A 2 8.16 5.49 -7.30
C ASN A 2 9.09 4.25 -7.22
N ASN A 3 9.64 3.94 -6.04
CA ASN A 3 10.46 2.73 -5.87
C ASN A 3 9.65 1.45 -6.15
N CYS A 4 8.39 1.35 -5.70
CA CYS A 4 7.52 0.20 -5.98
C CYS A 4 7.35 0.00 -7.48
N PHE A 5 7.02 1.08 -8.21
CA PHE A 5 6.85 1.04 -9.65
C PHE A 5 8.12 0.64 -10.39
N ASN A 6 9.26 1.21 -10.00
CA ASN A 6 10.55 0.87 -10.61
C ASN A 6 10.97 -0.57 -10.33
N SER A 7 10.51 -1.16 -9.22
CA SER A 7 10.73 -2.56 -8.86
C SER A 7 9.65 -3.52 -9.38
N GLY A 8 8.73 -3.06 -10.25
CA GLY A 8 7.67 -3.90 -10.82
C GLY A 8 6.49 -4.21 -9.87
N ILE A 9 6.46 -3.60 -8.69
CA ILE A 9 5.36 -3.73 -7.72
C ILE A 9 4.23 -2.79 -8.12
N ASN A 10 3.14 -3.35 -8.65
CA ASN A 10 2.01 -2.61 -9.20
C ASN A 10 0.71 -2.75 -8.38
N LYS A 11 0.75 -3.43 -7.23
CA LYS A 11 -0.33 -3.55 -6.25
C LYS A 11 0.08 -2.86 -4.95
N ILE A 12 -0.58 -1.76 -4.61
CA ILE A 12 -0.14 -0.89 -3.52
C ILE A 12 -1.33 -0.50 -2.66
N PHE A 13 -1.23 -0.78 -1.36
CA PHE A 13 -2.13 -0.21 -0.36
C PHE A 13 -1.42 0.95 0.36
N VAL A 14 -2.12 2.06 0.52
CA VAL A 14 -1.65 3.25 1.25
C VAL A 14 -2.48 3.39 2.51
N MET A 15 -1.89 3.05 3.66
CA MET A 15 -2.54 3.22 4.96
C MET A 15 -2.34 4.65 5.46
N THR A 16 -3.44 5.33 5.80
CA THR A 16 -3.42 6.71 6.27
C THR A 16 -4.32 6.89 7.48
N GLN A 17 -3.95 7.79 8.39
CA GLN A 17 -4.82 8.17 9.50
C GLN A 17 -6.09 8.86 8.97
N PHE A 18 -5.96 9.72 7.95
CA PHE A 18 -7.06 10.54 7.42
C PHE A 18 -7.31 10.27 5.95
N ASN A 19 -8.59 10.13 5.56
CA ASN A 19 -8.97 10.18 4.15
C ASN A 19 -9.11 11.65 3.70
N SER A 20 -8.14 12.16 2.92
CA SER A 20 -8.21 13.51 2.37
C SER A 20 -8.42 13.49 0.85
N ALA A 21 -9.29 14.38 0.36
CA ALA A 21 -9.51 14.55 -1.06
C ALA A 21 -8.22 14.93 -1.81
N SER A 22 -7.32 15.68 -1.14
CA SER A 22 -6.00 16.03 -1.66
C SER A 22 -5.11 14.80 -1.86
N LEU A 23 -5.09 13.86 -0.90
CA LEU A 23 -4.32 12.63 -1.02
C LEU A 23 -4.82 11.77 -2.17
N ASN A 24 -6.13 11.52 -2.22
CA ASN A 24 -6.73 10.73 -3.31
C ASN A 24 -6.48 11.37 -4.67
N ARG A 25 -6.63 12.69 -4.78
CA ARG A 25 -6.34 13.43 -6.01
C ARG A 25 -4.86 13.34 -6.39
N HIS A 26 -3.95 13.45 -5.43
CA HIS A 26 -2.52 13.35 -5.68
C HIS A 26 -2.14 11.96 -6.20
N ILE A 27 -2.60 10.90 -5.53
CA ILE A 27 -2.35 9.52 -5.94
C ILE A 27 -2.93 9.27 -7.34
N HIS A 28 -4.19 9.66 -7.55
CA HIS A 28 -4.86 9.47 -8.84
C HIS A 28 -4.10 10.19 -9.96
N ARG A 29 -3.74 11.47 -9.79
CA ARG A 29 -3.02 12.22 -10.84
C ARG A 29 -1.62 11.69 -11.11
N THR A 30 -0.89 11.32 -10.06
CA THR A 30 0.53 10.94 -10.16
C THR A 30 0.69 9.53 -10.69
N TYR A 31 -0.20 8.62 -10.29
CA TYR A 31 -0.01 7.19 -10.55
C TYR A 31 -1.06 6.60 -11.48
N LEU A 32 -2.33 7.00 -11.41
CA LEU A 32 -3.41 6.38 -12.19
C LEU A 32 -3.78 7.16 -13.47
N GLY A 33 -3.64 8.48 -13.46
CA GLY A 33 -4.09 9.38 -14.52
C GLY A 33 -3.10 9.59 -15.67
N GLY A 34 -1.90 9.03 -15.57
CA GLY A 34 -0.81 9.24 -16.52
C GLY A 34 -0.71 8.24 -17.68
N GLY A 35 -1.68 7.33 -17.83
CA GLY A 35 -1.63 6.31 -18.89
C GLY A 35 -0.62 5.18 -18.65
N ILE A 36 -0.16 5.00 -17.41
CA ILE A 36 0.55 3.78 -17.03
C ILE A 36 -0.46 2.63 -17.18
N ASN A 37 -0.21 1.70 -18.09
CA ASN A 37 -1.10 0.55 -18.30
C ASN A 37 -1.04 -0.39 -17.10
N PHE A 38 -1.95 -0.17 -16.14
CA PHE A 38 -2.23 -1.11 -15.06
C PHE A 38 -3.13 -2.23 -15.59
N THR A 39 -2.61 -3.13 -16.43
CA THR A 39 -3.44 -4.24 -16.95
C THR A 39 -3.97 -5.12 -15.81
N ASP A 40 -3.24 -5.18 -14.70
CA ASP A 40 -3.70 -5.74 -13.43
C ASP A 40 -2.99 -5.03 -12.28
N GLY A 41 -3.08 -3.70 -12.17
CA GLY A 41 -2.43 -2.98 -11.09
C GLY A 41 -3.39 -2.03 -10.36
N SER A 42 -3.15 -1.77 -9.07
CA SER A 42 -4.03 -0.91 -8.26
C SER A 42 -3.25 -0.15 -7.20
N VAL A 43 -3.74 1.06 -6.89
CA VAL A 43 -3.33 1.83 -5.72
C VAL A 43 -4.58 2.17 -4.93
N GLU A 44 -4.68 1.61 -3.72
CA GLU A 44 -5.86 1.73 -2.87
C GLU A 44 -5.50 2.41 -1.55
N VAL A 45 -6.33 3.36 -1.11
CA VAL A 45 -6.11 4.10 0.14
C VAL A 45 -6.99 3.49 1.23
N LEU A 46 -6.36 3.07 2.32
CA LEU A 46 -7.00 2.49 3.50
C LEU A 46 -6.89 3.50 4.66
N ALA A 47 -7.95 4.28 4.87
CA ALA A 47 -7.95 5.32 5.88
C ALA A 47 -8.58 4.85 7.21
N ALA A 48 -7.95 5.17 8.34
CA ALA A 48 -8.49 4.87 9.67
C ALA A 48 -9.91 5.44 9.87
N THR A 49 -10.18 6.62 9.28
CA THR A 49 -11.51 7.26 9.31
C THR A 49 -12.62 6.48 8.58
N GLN A 50 -12.29 5.48 7.76
CA GLN A 50 -13.27 4.65 7.05
C GLN A 50 -13.66 3.37 7.81
N MET A 51 -13.04 3.12 8.96
CA MET A 51 -13.32 1.89 9.71
C MET A 51 -14.66 1.95 10.44
N PRO A 52 -15.53 0.92 10.29
CA PRO A 52 -16.76 0.84 11.05
C PRO A 52 -16.48 0.67 12.55
N GLY A 53 -17.22 1.37 13.41
CA GLY A 53 -17.40 0.97 14.81
C GLY A 53 -16.58 1.66 15.90
N GLU A 54 -15.71 2.63 15.59
CA GLU A 54 -15.04 3.44 16.62
C GLU A 54 -15.17 4.93 16.31
N ALA A 55 -15.58 5.73 17.32
CA ALA A 55 -15.49 7.17 17.27
C ALA A 55 -14.00 7.55 17.19
N ALA A 56 -13.56 7.82 15.96
CA ALA A 56 -12.17 8.08 15.58
C ALA A 56 -11.22 6.91 15.89
N GLY A 57 -11.43 5.77 15.23
CA GLY A 57 -10.56 4.59 15.28
C GLY A 57 -9.17 4.78 14.65
N TRP A 58 -8.46 5.84 15.02
CA TRP A 58 -7.07 6.11 14.64
C TRP A 58 -6.20 4.87 14.86
N PHE A 59 -5.19 4.69 14.01
CA PHE A 59 -4.18 3.68 14.27
C PHE A 59 -3.37 4.08 15.51
N GLN A 60 -3.19 3.14 16.42
CA GLN A 60 -2.31 3.31 17.59
C GLN A 60 -0.81 3.20 17.22
N GLY A 61 -0.51 2.84 15.97
CA GLY A 61 0.83 2.72 15.41
C GLY A 61 0.80 2.07 14.03
N THR A 62 1.97 1.89 13.42
CA THR A 62 2.10 1.28 12.08
C THR A 62 1.66 -0.19 12.09
N ALA A 63 2.02 -0.95 13.13
CA ALA A 63 1.55 -2.33 13.30
C ALA A 63 0.03 -2.40 13.50
N ASP A 64 -0.54 -1.43 14.22
CA ASP A 64 -1.99 -1.36 14.41
C ASP A 64 -2.73 -1.05 13.09
N ALA A 65 -2.15 -0.21 12.23
CA ALA A 65 -2.68 0.05 10.89
C ALA A 65 -2.80 -1.24 10.07
N VAL A 66 -1.73 -2.05 10.06
CA VAL A 66 -1.72 -3.34 9.35
C VAL A 66 -2.74 -4.31 9.97
N ARG A 67 -2.76 -4.42 11.30
CA ARG A 67 -3.70 -5.29 12.03
C ARG A 67 -5.15 -4.94 11.72
N LYS A 68 -5.50 -3.65 11.76
CA LYS A 68 -6.86 -3.15 11.53
C LYS A 68 -7.35 -3.44 10.11
N PHE A 69 -6.45 -3.50 9.12
CA PHE A 69 -6.77 -3.80 7.73
C PHE A 69 -6.43 -5.22 7.27
N ILE A 70 -6.04 -6.10 8.19
CA ILE A 70 -5.63 -7.47 7.83
C ILE A 70 -6.72 -8.21 7.05
N TRP A 71 -7.99 -7.99 7.38
CA TRP A 71 -9.13 -8.60 6.68
C TRP A 71 -9.24 -8.16 5.22
N VAL A 72 -8.91 -6.90 4.89
CA VAL A 72 -8.86 -6.40 3.50
C VAL A 72 -7.72 -7.09 2.76
N LEU A 73 -6.56 -7.19 3.41
CA LEU A 73 -5.39 -7.83 2.83
C LEU A 73 -5.63 -9.33 2.59
N GLU A 74 -6.20 -10.04 3.56
CA GLU A 74 -6.56 -11.46 3.43
C GLU A 74 -7.57 -11.71 2.31
N ASP A 75 -8.61 -10.88 2.19
CA ASP A 75 -9.57 -10.97 1.10
C ASP A 75 -8.89 -10.79 -0.26
N TYR A 76 -7.97 -9.83 -0.34
CA TYR A 76 -7.17 -9.58 -1.52
C TYR A 76 -6.27 -10.77 -1.90
N TYR A 77 -5.58 -11.38 -0.93
CA TYR A 77 -4.66 -12.50 -1.17
C TYR A 77 -5.36 -13.82 -1.50
N LYS A 78 -6.60 -14.05 -1.02
CA LYS A 78 -7.34 -15.28 -1.34
C LYS A 78 -7.51 -15.51 -2.84
N HIS A 79 -7.52 -14.44 -3.63
CA HIS A 79 -7.72 -14.49 -5.07
C HIS A 79 -6.45 -14.29 -5.90
N LYS A 80 -5.28 -14.17 -5.25
CA LYS A 80 -4.01 -13.84 -5.91
C LYS A 80 -2.86 -14.67 -5.30
N ALA A 81 -2.02 -15.25 -6.15
CA ALA A 81 -0.79 -15.89 -5.70
C ALA A 81 0.24 -14.81 -5.30
N ILE A 82 0.22 -14.41 -4.03
CA ILE A 82 1.15 -13.40 -3.49
C ILE A 82 2.18 -14.10 -2.61
N GLU A 83 3.45 -13.96 -2.97
CA GLU A 83 4.58 -14.60 -2.27
C GLU A 83 5.08 -13.73 -1.10
N HIS A 84 5.08 -12.39 -1.29
CA HIS A 84 5.66 -11.45 -0.34
C HIS A 84 4.78 -10.22 -0.13
N ILE A 85 4.77 -9.71 1.11
CA ILE A 85 4.16 -8.42 1.45
C ILE A 85 5.28 -7.49 1.91
N LEU A 86 5.41 -6.36 1.22
CA LEU A 86 6.39 -5.34 1.57
C LEU A 86 5.71 -4.19 2.32
N ILE A 87 6.07 -4.02 3.60
CA ILE A 87 5.60 -2.90 4.42
C ILE A 87 6.63 -1.77 4.32
N LEU A 88 6.19 -0.61 3.84
CA LEU A 88 7.05 0.55 3.61
C LEU A 88 6.55 1.75 4.41
N SER A 89 7.47 2.46 5.06
CA SER A 89 7.17 3.75 5.67
C SER A 89 7.03 4.84 4.59
N GLY A 90 6.00 5.67 4.69
CA GLY A 90 5.70 6.72 3.71
C GLY A 90 6.49 8.03 3.89
N ASP A 91 7.18 8.20 5.02
CA ASP A 91 7.91 9.41 5.43
C ASP A 91 9.41 9.34 5.14
N GLN A 92 9.90 8.19 4.68
CA GLN A 92 11.32 8.00 4.38
C GLN A 92 11.62 8.37 2.92
N LEU A 93 12.44 9.41 2.73
CA LEU A 93 13.02 9.77 1.43
C LEU A 93 14.22 8.89 1.14
N TYR A 94 14.04 7.83 0.36
CA TYR A 94 15.13 6.99 -0.13
C TYR A 94 14.80 6.41 -1.51
N ARG A 95 15.84 5.96 -2.22
CA ARG A 95 15.74 5.20 -3.46
C ARG A 95 16.37 3.84 -3.22
N MET A 96 15.58 2.78 -3.37
CA MET A 96 16.01 1.40 -3.21
C MET A 96 15.26 0.55 -4.24
N ASP A 97 15.94 -0.43 -4.81
CA ASP A 97 15.27 -1.49 -5.57
C ASP A 97 14.75 -2.54 -4.57
N TYR A 98 13.43 -2.62 -4.42
CA TYR A 98 12.82 -3.56 -3.49
C TYR A 98 12.95 -5.02 -3.94
N MET A 99 13.21 -5.27 -5.23
CA MET A 99 13.45 -6.65 -5.70
C MET A 99 14.74 -7.22 -5.12
N GLU A 100 15.77 -6.40 -4.87
CA GLU A 100 16.97 -6.87 -4.19
C GLU A 100 16.68 -7.33 -2.75
N LEU A 101 15.74 -6.65 -2.06
CA LEU A 101 15.32 -7.05 -0.72
C LEU A 101 14.53 -8.36 -0.76
N VAL A 102 13.57 -8.48 -1.68
CA VAL A 102 12.75 -9.69 -1.84
C VAL A 102 13.62 -10.89 -2.21
N GLN A 103 14.53 -10.74 -3.16
CA GLN A 103 15.45 -11.81 -3.57
C GLN A 103 16.33 -12.29 -2.41
N LYS A 104 16.82 -11.37 -1.55
CA LYS A 104 17.59 -11.75 -0.36
C LYS A 104 16.76 -12.54 0.65
N GLN A 105 15.47 -12.27 0.76
CA GLN A 105 14.57 -13.04 1.63
C GLN A 105 14.26 -14.44 1.08
N SER A 106 14.11 -14.59 -0.24
CA SER A 106 13.88 -15.90 -0.86
C SER A 106 15.12 -16.81 -0.91
N MET A 107 16.31 -16.29 -0.59
CA MET A 107 17.58 -17.05 -0.58
C MET A 107 18.03 -17.51 0.81
N GLY A 108 17.24 -17.25 1.86
CA GLY A 108 17.47 -17.74 3.23
C GLY A 108 16.54 -18.88 3.59
#